data_AF-A0A518DHG4-F1
#
_entry.id   AF-A0A518DHG4-F1
#
_cell.length_a   1.000
_cell.length_b   1.000
_cell.length_c   1.000
_cell.angle_alpha   90.00
_cell.angle_beta   90.00
_cell.angle_gamma   90.00
#
_symmetry.space_group_name_H-M   'P 1'
#
loop_
_entity.id
_entity.type
_entity.pdbx_description
1 polymer ?
#
loop_
_entity_poly.entity_id
_entity_poly.type
_entity_poly.pdbx_seq_one_letter_code
_entity_poly.pdbx_strand_id
1 'polypeptide(L)' 'MPSYSDIRRSDPRTRGMEVFEITPIIVGGDPTDPKNKTLLTREQHIEAVRYWNGVIADLRKRQGKRN' A
#
# COMPACT_ATOMS: atom_id res chain seq x y z
N MET A 1 28.97 -1.19 12.28
CA MET A 1 27.95 -1.84 11.43
C MET A 1 26.90 -0.80 11.09
N PRO A 2 26.63 -0.51 9.80
CA PRO A 2 25.50 0.33 9.42
C PRO A 2 24.21 -0.31 9.95
N SER A 3 23.28 0.50 10.47
CA SER A 3 21.97 -0.02 10.87
C SER A 3 21.20 -0.50 9.62
N TYR A 4 20.26 -1.45 9.78
CA TYR A 4 19.38 -1.88 8.69
C TYR A 4 18.64 -0.71 8.00
N SER A 5 18.40 0.37 8.74
CA SER A 5 17.86 1.64 8.24
C SER A 5 18.81 2.41 7.32
N ASP A 6 20.12 2.32 7.55
CA ASP A 6 21.14 3.02 6.74
C ASP A 6 21.30 2.37 5.36
N ILE A 7 21.17 1.04 5.28
CA ILE A 7 21.22 0.30 4.02
C ILE A 7 20.04 0.68 3.10
N ARG A 8 18.83 0.82 3.65
CA ARG A 8 17.62 1.22 2.89
C ARG A 8 17.69 2.65 2.35
N ARG A 9 18.35 3.58 3.06
CA ARG A 9 18.58 4.95 2.57
C ARG A 9 19.67 5.03 1.50
N SER A 10 20.53 4.02 1.42
CA SER A 10 21.72 4.03 0.57
C SER A 10 21.51 3.44 -0.82
N ASP A 11 20.46 2.63 -1.05
CA ASP A 11 20.17 2.06 -2.36
C ASP A 11 19.56 3.13 -3.29
N PRO A 12 20.27 3.58 -4.34
CA PRO A 12 19.74 4.58 -5.26
C PRO A 12 18.46 4.15 -5.98
N ARG A 13 18.21 2.84 -6.11
CA ARG A 13 17.05 2.28 -6.80
C ARG A 13 15.75 2.46 -6.03
N THR A 14 15.82 2.65 -4.72
CA THR A 14 14.64 2.85 -3.85
C THR A 14 14.44 4.31 -3.45
N ARG A 15 15.24 5.22 -4.01
CA ARG A 15 15.17 6.65 -3.70
C ARG A 15 13.84 7.23 -4.20
N GLY A 16 13.09 7.86 -3.30
CA GLY A 16 11.77 8.44 -3.62
C GLY A 16 10.65 7.41 -3.72
N MET A 17 10.92 6.15 -3.36
CA MET A 17 9.89 5.11 -3.27
C MET A 17 9.38 4.95 -1.83
N GLU A 18 8.12 4.57 -1.71
CA GLU A 18 7.43 4.33 -0.45
C GLU A 18 7.04 2.86 -0.35
N VAL A 19 7.14 2.28 0.85
CA VAL A 19 6.57 0.95 1.12
C VAL A 19 5.06 1.10 1.16
N PHE A 20 4.36 0.27 0.41
CA PHE A 20 2.91 0.26 0.31
C PHE A 20 2.35 -1.15 0.52
N GLU A 21 1.24 -1.27 1.25
CA GLU A 21 0.48 -2.51 1.36
C GLU A 21 -0.33 -2.79 0.08
N ILE A 22 -0.04 -3.89 -0.64
CA ILE A 22 -0.72 -4.23 -1.90
C ILE A 22 -2.25 -4.32 -1.69
N THR A 23 -2.65 -5.00 -0.61
CA THR A 23 -4.04 -5.18 -0.18
C THR A 23 -4.26 -4.50 1.18
N PRO A 24 -5.20 -3.52 1.28
CA PRO A 24 -5.51 -2.85 2.54
C PRO A 24 -6.20 -3.75 3.56
N ILE A 25 -5.99 -3.45 4.85
CA ILE A 25 -6.59 -4.20 5.97
C ILE A 25 -8.12 -4.23 5.90
N ILE A 26 -8.75 -3.12 5.51
CA ILE A 26 -10.22 -3.00 5.41
C ILE A 26 -10.86 -3.98 4.41
N VAL A 27 -10.07 -4.52 3.48
CA VAL A 27 -10.51 -5.55 2.51
C VAL A 27 -9.86 -6.91 2.76
N GLY A 28 -9.22 -7.12 3.92
CA GLY A 28 -8.65 -8.41 4.33
C GLY A 28 -7.15 -8.58 4.08
N GLY A 29 -6.42 -7.51 3.79
CA GLY A 29 -4.95 -7.58 3.69
C GLY A 29 -4.25 -7.72 5.04
N ASP A 30 -3.13 -8.43 5.07
CA ASP A 30 -2.27 -8.58 6.25
C ASP A 30 -1.10 -7.55 6.21
N PRO A 31 -1.00 -6.62 7.17
CA PRO A 31 0.08 -5.62 7.20
C PRO A 31 1.43 -6.21 7.64
N THR A 32 1.44 -7.42 8.20
CA THR A 32 2.65 -8.11 8.67
C THR A 32 3.22 -9.08 7.63
N ASP A 33 2.42 -9.52 6.66
CA ASP A 33 2.87 -10.37 5.55
C ASP A 33 3.84 -9.59 4.63
N PRO A 34 5.12 -10.00 4.52
CA PRO A 34 6.07 -9.38 3.60
C PRO A 34 5.63 -9.44 2.13
N LYS A 35 4.82 -10.45 1.75
CA LYS A 35 4.28 -10.57 0.38
C LYS A 35 3.23 -9.51 0.07
N ASN A 36 2.61 -8.93 1.10
CA ASN A 36 1.68 -7.83 0.95
C ASN A 36 2.39 -6.46 0.89
N LYS A 37 3.72 -6.42 0.74
CA LYS A 37 4.48 -5.16 0.63
C LYS A 37 5.07 -5.00 -0.76
N THR A 38 4.97 -3.79 -1.27
CA THR A 38 5.64 -3.38 -2.51
C THR A 38 6.27 -2.01 -2.34
N LEU A 39 7.19 -1.64 -3.24
CA LEU A 39 7.73 -0.29 -3.33
C LEU A 39 7.04 0.43 -4.49
N LEU A 40 6.52 1.63 -4.23
CA LEU A 40 5.88 2.48 -5.22
C LEU A 40 6.56 3.84 -5.30
N THR A 41 6.60 4.45 -6.48
CA THR A 41 6.87 5.89 -6.57
C THR A 41 5.70 6.67 -5.97
N ARG A 42 5.91 7.97 -5.73
CA ARG A 42 4.85 8.85 -5.20
C ARG A 42 3.62 8.88 -6.11
N GLU A 43 3.82 8.91 -7.43
CA GLU A 43 2.74 8.89 -8.42
C GLU A 43 1.96 7.57 -8.35
N GLN A 44 2.67 6.44 -8.32
CA GLN A 44 2.07 5.11 -8.20
C GLN A 44 1.28 4.94 -6.89
N HIS A 45 1.78 5.50 -5.78
CA HIS A 45 1.05 5.51 -4.51
C HIS A 45 -0.29 6.24 -4.68
N ILE A 46 -0.28 7.45 -5.28
CA ILE A 46 -1.51 8.24 -5.48
C ILE A 46 -2.53 7.45 -6.32
N GLU A 47 -2.08 6.79 -7.37
CA GLU A 47 -2.93 5.95 -8.23
C GLU A 47 -3.51 4.75 -7.47
N ALA A 48 -2.68 4.02 -6.71
CA ALA A 48 -3.11 2.88 -5.90
C ALA A 48 -4.16 3.28 -4.85
N VAL A 49 -3.95 4.41 -4.16
CA VAL A 49 -4.93 4.95 -3.19
C VAL A 49 -6.25 5.33 -3.87
N ARG A 50 -6.21 5.97 -5.05
CA ARG A 50 -7.42 6.31 -5.80
C ARG A 50 -8.20 5.06 -6.19
N TYR A 51 -7.52 4.02 -6.67
CA TYR A 51 -8.13 2.72 -6.98
C TYR A 51 -8.85 2.13 -5.76
N TRP A 52 -8.13 1.98 -4.64
CA TRP A 52 -8.70 1.39 -3.42
C TRP A 52 -9.86 2.21 -2.84
N ASN A 53 -9.79 3.54 -2.91
CA ASN A 53 -10.90 4.40 -2.51
C ASN A 53 -12.17 4.12 -3.35
N GLY A 54 -12.02 3.89 -4.66
CA GLY A 54 -13.13 3.48 -5.53
C GLY A 54 -13.72 2.13 -5.13
N VAL A 55 -12.85 1.12 -4.96
CA VAL A 55 -13.27 -0.23 -4.53
C VAL A 55 -14.00 -0.18 -3.19
N ILE A 56 -13.46 0.52 -2.19
CA ILE A 56 -14.06 0.64 -0.85
C ILE A 56 -15.40 1.38 -0.92
N ALA A 57 -15.50 2.45 -1.71
CA ALA A 57 -16.75 3.18 -1.89
C ALA A 57 -17.85 2.27 -2.46
N ASP A 58 -17.53 1.44 -3.45
CA ASP A 58 -18.48 0.52 -4.06
C ASP A 58 -18.86 -0.64 -3.12
N LEU A 59 -17.90 -1.17 -2.36
CA LEU A 59 -18.18 -2.14 -1.30
C LEU A 59 -19.14 -1.58 -0.25
N ARG A 60 -18.93 -0.35 0.20
CA ARG A 60 -19.83 0.35 1.15
C ARG A 60 -21.23 0.53 0.59
N LYS A 61 -21.37 0.95 -0.68
CA LYS A 61 -22.68 1.05 -1.35
C LYS A 61 -23.41 -0.30 -1.40
N ARG A 62 -22.69 -1.39 -1.67
CA ARG A 62 -23.29 -2.75 -1.72
C ARG A 62 -23.74 -3.23 -0.35
N GLN A 63 -22.99 -2.93 0.71
CA GLN A 63 -23.38 -3.26 2.08
C GLN A 63 -24.59 -2.45 2.54
N GLY A 64 -24.65 -1.15 2.22
CA GLY A 64 -25.79 -0.29 2.55
C GLY A 64 -27.10 -0.63 1.81
N LYS A 65 -27.03 -1.39 0.70
CA LYS A 65 -28.20 -1.89 -0.05
C LYS A 65 -28.75 -3.24 0.46
N ARG A 66 -28.10 -3.88 1.44
CA ARG A 66 -28.53 -5.18 2.01
C ARG A 66 -29.46 -5.02 3.22
N ASN A 67 -30.02 -3.83 3.43
CA ASN A 67 -31.00 -3.51 4.47
C ASN A 67 -32.32 -3.06 3.83
#